data_AF-A0A939YNL5-F1
#
_entry.id   AF-A0A939YNL5-F1
#
_cell.length_a   1.000
_cell.length_b   1.000
_cell.length_c   1.000
_cell.angle_alpha   90.00
_cell.angle_beta   90.00
_cell.angle_gamma   90.00
#
_symmetry.space_group_name_H-M   'P 1'
#
loop_
_entity.id
_entity.type
_entity.pdbx_description
1 polymer ?
#
loop_
_entity_poly.entity_id
_entity_poly.type
_entity_poly.pdbx_seq_one_letter_code
_entity_poly.pdbx_strand_id
1 'polypeptide(L)'
;MKNDMLRIAAAAVFAATALTSCSTTKKPAMSATTPAETKSSVSADLPVETQPPKGKYDGVKDAADGAHLTISNTKAKPGEIAEVTLSVSGVDKAWSMCGLHIVYPDVLECQMFNDEERLVQVKKGDAVAYASGTIAMLWRDNLTEDMIANKQKSVFFTAVLDQNHGLDGDICTYSFKIPEDATPGTVYPIDYYYCDTDIFANYDKDPSFEKYAFDHWQGGSITVE
;
A
#
# COMPACT_ATOMS: atom_id res chain seq x y z
N MET A 1 16.51 20.47 -13.21
CA MET A 1 17.24 20.39 -11.91
C MET A 1 16.54 21.10 -10.75
N LYS A 2 16.33 22.44 -10.75
CA LYS A 2 15.67 23.11 -9.60
C LYS A 2 14.19 22.72 -9.38
N ASN A 3 13.44 22.50 -10.47
CA ASN A 3 12.02 22.11 -10.37
C ASN A 3 11.84 20.62 -10.00
N ASP A 4 12.76 19.76 -10.42
CA ASP A 4 12.71 18.31 -10.15
C ASP A 4 13.00 18.01 -8.68
N MET A 5 13.94 18.74 -8.05
CA MET A 5 14.19 18.65 -6.61
C MET A 5 12.99 19.10 -5.76
N LEU A 6 12.27 20.15 -6.18
CA LEU A 6 11.10 20.64 -5.44
C LEU A 6 9.94 19.64 -5.47
N ARG A 7 9.76 18.93 -6.58
CA ARG A 7 8.70 17.92 -6.79
C ARG A 7 8.97 16.62 -6.04
N ILE A 8 10.22 16.15 -6.03
CA ILE A 8 10.63 15.01 -5.20
C ILE A 8 10.52 15.35 -3.71
N ALA A 9 10.87 16.58 -3.31
CA ALA A 9 10.71 17.03 -1.93
C ALA A 9 9.25 17.02 -1.48
N ALA A 10 8.30 17.39 -2.36
CA ALA A 10 6.87 17.31 -2.04
C ALA A 10 6.41 15.87 -1.80
N ALA A 11 6.75 14.93 -2.70
CA ALA A 11 6.39 13.51 -2.54
C ALA A 11 7.01 12.89 -1.26
N ALA A 12 8.26 13.23 -0.95
CA ALA A 12 8.94 12.78 0.26
C ALA A 12 8.30 13.32 1.55
N VAL A 13 7.88 14.60 1.56
CA VAL A 13 7.15 15.18 2.70
C VAL A 13 5.83 14.47 2.92
N PHE A 14 5.06 14.22 1.85
CA PHE A 14 3.79 13.48 1.94
C PHE A 14 3.98 12.08 2.52
N ALA A 15 4.96 11.32 2.01
CA ALA A 15 5.26 9.99 2.52
C ALA A 15 5.64 10.00 4.01
N ALA A 16 6.49 10.94 4.44
CA ALA A 16 6.85 11.06 5.85
C ALA A 16 5.64 11.40 6.75
N THR A 17 4.71 12.24 6.27
CA THR A 17 3.49 12.58 7.03
C THR A 17 2.50 11.41 7.10
N ALA A 18 2.33 10.65 6.02
CA ALA A 18 1.46 9.48 5.98
C ALA A 18 1.91 8.42 7.00
N LEU A 19 3.21 8.13 7.05
CA LEU A 19 3.78 7.14 7.98
C LEU A 19 3.72 7.55 9.46
N THR A 20 3.62 8.85 9.77
CA THR A 20 3.60 9.35 11.17
C THR A 20 2.19 9.60 11.69
N SER A 21 1.25 9.95 10.81
CA SER A 21 -0.13 10.30 11.18
C SER A 21 -0.99 9.09 11.59
N CYS A 22 -0.54 7.86 11.34
CA CYS A 22 -1.30 6.64 11.61
C CYS A 22 -1.42 6.25 13.09
N SER A 23 -1.05 7.13 14.02
CA SER A 23 -0.99 6.84 15.46
C SER A 23 -1.96 7.70 16.30
N THR A 24 -3.22 7.24 16.46
CA THR A 24 -4.17 7.68 17.50
C THR A 24 -4.95 6.42 17.97
N THR A 25 -5.17 6.08 19.25
CA THR A 25 -5.41 6.84 20.48
C THR A 25 -5.01 5.99 21.71
N LYS A 26 -4.26 6.54 22.68
CA LYS A 26 -3.80 5.84 23.89
C LYS A 26 -4.94 5.51 24.88
N LYS A 27 -4.96 4.28 25.41
CA LYS A 27 -5.44 3.97 26.77
C LYS A 27 -4.41 3.09 27.52
N PRO A 28 -4.35 3.18 28.86
CA PRO A 28 -3.13 2.83 29.61
C PRO A 28 -2.95 1.33 29.82
N ALA A 29 -1.67 0.94 29.79
CA ALA A 29 -1.19 -0.42 29.95
C ALA A 29 -1.47 -1.01 31.34
N MET A 30 -1.81 -2.30 31.38
CA MET A 30 -1.61 -3.15 32.56
C MET A 30 -0.59 -4.25 32.26
N SER A 31 0.19 -4.53 33.29
CA SER A 31 1.39 -5.34 33.31
C SER A 31 1.11 -6.85 33.35
N ALA A 32 1.97 -7.61 32.66
CA ALA A 32 2.85 -8.65 33.24
C ALA A 32 2.81 -10.04 32.58
N THR A 33 4.03 -10.59 32.47
CA THR A 33 4.48 -12.00 32.57
C THR A 33 4.63 -12.84 31.27
N THR A 34 5.90 -13.11 30.92
CA THR A 34 6.40 -14.30 30.19
C THR A 34 6.28 -15.57 31.08
N PRO A 35 6.40 -16.84 30.61
CA PRO A 35 7.20 -17.33 29.46
C PRO A 35 6.59 -18.49 28.62
N ALA A 36 7.21 -18.77 27.46
CA ALA A 36 7.70 -20.10 27.02
C ALA A 36 7.72 -20.23 25.48
N GLU A 37 8.84 -20.74 24.97
CA GLU A 37 9.07 -21.10 23.57
C GLU A 37 8.06 -22.13 23.07
N THR A 38 7.40 -21.83 21.95
CA THR A 38 6.68 -22.81 21.13
C THR A 38 7.12 -22.59 19.69
N LYS A 39 7.61 -23.65 19.04
CA LYS A 39 7.89 -23.68 17.59
C LYS A 39 6.59 -23.31 16.88
N SER A 40 6.51 -22.09 16.37
CA SER A 40 5.32 -21.54 15.73
C SER A 40 5.34 -21.95 14.27
N SER A 41 4.45 -22.87 13.89
CA SER A 41 4.02 -23.01 12.50
C SER A 41 3.40 -21.67 12.10
N VAL A 42 4.04 -20.99 11.16
CA VAL A 42 3.59 -19.69 10.64
C VAL A 42 2.24 -19.89 9.95
N SER A 43 1.14 -19.50 10.61
CA SER A 43 -0.18 -19.49 9.99
C SER A 43 -0.26 -18.35 8.98
N ALA A 44 -0.29 -18.72 7.70
CA ALA A 44 -0.46 -17.82 6.57
C ALA A 44 -1.94 -17.49 6.26
N ASP A 45 -2.89 -17.98 7.06
CA ASP A 45 -4.33 -17.80 6.86
C ASP A 45 -4.93 -16.62 7.64
N LEU A 46 -4.13 -15.66 8.09
CA LEU A 46 -4.70 -14.46 8.73
C LEU A 46 -5.26 -13.54 7.65
N PRO A 47 -6.58 -13.26 7.64
CA PRO A 47 -7.17 -12.33 6.70
C PRO A 47 -6.56 -10.95 6.90
N VAL A 48 -6.32 -10.24 5.81
CA VAL A 48 -6.00 -8.82 5.89
C VAL A 48 -7.29 -8.07 6.20
N GLU A 49 -7.41 -7.54 7.42
CA GLU A 49 -8.55 -6.70 7.79
C GLU A 49 -8.40 -5.34 7.14
N THR A 50 -9.18 -5.10 6.08
CA THR A 50 -9.28 -3.79 5.44
C THR A 50 -10.27 -2.93 6.23
N GLN A 51 -9.88 -1.71 6.56
CA GLN A 51 -10.81 -0.72 7.09
C GLN A 51 -11.18 0.21 5.93
N PRO A 52 -12.43 0.18 5.41
CA PRO A 52 -12.85 1.19 4.45
C PRO A 52 -12.82 2.58 5.11
N PRO A 53 -12.80 3.68 4.33
CA PRO A 53 -12.83 5.06 4.83
C PRO A 53 -14.07 5.33 5.71
N LYS A 54 -13.99 5.08 7.02
CA LYS A 54 -15.12 5.31 7.92
C LYS A 54 -15.34 6.81 8.12
N GLY A 55 -16.48 7.33 7.65
CA GLY A 55 -16.94 8.70 7.90
C GLY A 55 -16.32 9.80 7.03
N LYS A 56 -15.20 9.54 6.32
CA LYS A 56 -14.55 10.57 5.47
C LYS A 56 -15.43 11.01 4.30
N TYR A 57 -16.22 10.11 3.74
CA TYR A 57 -17.09 10.38 2.59
C TYR A 57 -18.58 10.46 2.93
N ASP A 58 -18.92 10.68 4.21
CA ASP A 58 -20.31 10.84 4.63
C ASP A 58 -20.95 12.05 3.92
N GLY A 59 -22.08 11.82 3.26
CA GLY A 59 -22.80 12.85 2.50
C GLY A 59 -22.21 13.16 1.11
N VAL A 60 -21.11 12.52 0.72
CA VAL A 60 -20.61 12.53 -0.66
C VAL A 60 -21.48 11.58 -1.48
N LYS A 61 -22.01 12.05 -2.61
CA LYS A 61 -22.80 11.22 -3.51
C LYS A 61 -21.89 10.23 -4.22
N ASP A 62 -22.37 9.00 -4.37
CA ASP A 62 -21.68 7.98 -5.16
C ASP A 62 -21.58 8.44 -6.62
N ALA A 63 -20.37 8.33 -7.18
CA ALA A 63 -20.17 8.40 -8.61
C ALA A 63 -20.77 7.14 -9.27
N ALA A 64 -21.30 7.28 -10.48
CA ALA A 64 -21.85 6.15 -11.23
C ALA A 64 -20.76 5.19 -11.74
N ASP A 65 -19.55 5.70 -11.92
CA ASP A 65 -18.35 4.98 -12.33
C ASP A 65 -17.10 5.75 -11.86
N GLY A 66 -15.93 5.12 -11.89
CA GLY A 66 -14.69 5.73 -11.43
C GLY A 66 -13.48 4.80 -11.48
N ALA A 67 -12.45 5.12 -10.71
CA ALA A 67 -11.20 4.37 -10.74
C ALA A 67 -11.34 2.97 -10.15
N HIS A 68 -10.81 1.97 -10.84
CA HIS A 68 -10.68 0.60 -10.36
C HIS A 68 -9.24 0.31 -10.00
N LEU A 69 -8.92 0.40 -8.71
CA LEU A 69 -7.61 0.03 -8.17
C LEU A 69 -7.55 -1.49 -7.94
N THR A 70 -6.50 -2.13 -8.44
CA THR A 70 -6.34 -3.60 -8.33
C THR A 70 -4.91 -3.98 -7.97
N ILE A 71 -4.76 -5.04 -7.16
CA ILE A 71 -3.47 -5.69 -6.90
C ILE A 71 -3.45 -7.05 -7.60
N SER A 72 -2.32 -7.41 -8.23
CA SER A 72 -2.20 -8.66 -8.99
C SER A 72 -2.26 -9.92 -8.10
N ASN A 73 -2.69 -11.03 -8.72
CA ASN A 73 -2.54 -12.37 -8.17
C ASN A 73 -1.36 -13.05 -8.86
N THR A 74 -0.34 -13.44 -8.11
CA THR A 74 0.88 -14.04 -8.65
C THR A 74 1.25 -15.36 -7.98
N LYS A 75 2.20 -16.07 -8.57
CA LYS A 75 2.72 -17.34 -8.06
C LYS A 75 4.24 -17.30 -7.98
N ALA A 76 4.80 -17.95 -6.97
CA ALA A 76 6.24 -18.09 -6.80
C ALA A 76 6.56 -19.32 -5.94
N LYS A 77 7.74 -19.90 -6.10
CA LYS A 77 8.19 -21.00 -5.23
C LYS A 77 8.71 -20.47 -3.89
N PRO A 78 8.84 -21.34 -2.88
CA PRO A 78 9.59 -21.01 -1.67
C PRO A 78 10.98 -20.48 -2.03
N GLY A 79 11.39 -19.38 -1.39
CA GLY A 79 12.66 -18.72 -1.68
C GLY A 79 12.72 -17.90 -2.97
N GLU A 80 11.69 -17.86 -3.82
CA GLU A 80 11.70 -17.00 -5.00
C GLU A 80 11.30 -15.55 -4.67
N ILE A 81 11.52 -14.66 -5.64
CA ILE A 81 10.99 -13.30 -5.63
C ILE A 81 9.67 -13.31 -6.41
N ALA A 82 8.58 -12.96 -5.76
CA ALA A 82 7.30 -12.70 -6.39
C ALA A 82 7.17 -11.21 -6.71
N GLU A 83 6.83 -10.89 -7.95
CA GLU A 83 6.42 -9.54 -8.33
C GLU A 83 4.93 -9.35 -8.04
N VAL A 84 4.55 -8.21 -7.44
CA VAL A 84 3.17 -7.83 -7.16
C VAL A 84 2.93 -6.43 -7.70
N THR A 85 1.92 -6.28 -8.55
CA THR A 85 1.65 -5.06 -9.31
C THR A 85 0.36 -4.42 -8.85
N LEU A 86 0.43 -3.13 -8.57
CA LEU A 86 -0.72 -2.26 -8.40
C LEU A 86 -1.06 -1.66 -9.76
N SER A 87 -2.34 -1.69 -10.13
CA SER A 87 -2.83 -1.12 -11.38
C SER A 87 -4.08 -0.30 -11.14
N VAL A 88 -4.38 0.59 -12.08
CA VAL A 88 -5.63 1.36 -12.14
C VAL A 88 -6.25 1.26 -13.52
N SER A 89 -7.58 1.26 -13.60
CA SER A 89 -8.31 1.37 -14.86
C SER A 89 -9.56 2.24 -14.73
N GLY A 90 -10.08 2.70 -15.87
CA GLY A 90 -11.33 3.46 -15.95
C GLY A 90 -11.14 4.98 -15.82
N VAL A 91 -9.91 5.47 -15.69
CA VAL A 91 -9.60 6.86 -15.36
C VAL A 91 -8.39 7.42 -16.12
N ASP A 92 -8.14 6.94 -17.35
CA ASP A 92 -7.08 7.47 -18.21
C ASP A 92 -7.19 9.00 -18.35
N LYS A 93 -6.11 9.69 -17.98
CA LYS A 93 -6.00 11.15 -17.95
C LYS A 93 -7.08 11.84 -17.11
N ALA A 94 -7.52 11.17 -16.04
CA ALA A 94 -8.51 11.70 -15.12
C ALA A 94 -8.02 11.81 -13.66
N TRP A 95 -6.81 11.35 -13.35
CA TRP A 95 -6.23 11.43 -12.00
C TRP A 95 -4.86 12.12 -11.98
N SER A 96 -4.50 12.66 -10.82
CA SER A 96 -3.37 13.57 -10.65
C SER A 96 -2.44 13.24 -9.47
N MET A 97 -2.91 12.46 -8.50
CA MET A 97 -2.12 12.09 -7.33
C MET A 97 -2.65 10.80 -6.74
N CYS A 98 -1.73 9.97 -6.25
CA CYS A 98 -2.05 8.89 -5.34
C CYS A 98 -1.11 8.88 -4.13
N GLY A 99 -1.61 8.32 -3.03
CA GLY A 99 -0.89 8.00 -1.80
C GLY A 99 -1.60 6.80 -1.20
N LEU A 100 -1.02 5.61 -1.37
CA LEU A 100 -1.66 4.33 -1.14
C LEU A 100 -0.81 3.49 -0.20
N HIS A 101 -1.40 2.98 0.88
CA HIS A 101 -0.78 1.95 1.70
C HIS A 101 -1.17 0.56 1.20
N ILE A 102 -0.18 -0.30 1.04
CA ILE A 102 -0.33 -1.71 0.70
C ILE A 102 0.11 -2.52 1.89
N VAL A 103 -0.75 -3.38 2.39
CA VAL A 103 -0.53 -4.21 3.56
C VAL A 103 -0.33 -5.66 3.16
N TYR A 104 0.57 -6.34 3.85
CA TYR A 104 0.95 -7.72 3.55
C TYR A 104 1.49 -8.43 4.81
N PRO A 105 1.45 -9.77 4.85
CA PRO A 105 2.01 -10.56 5.95
C PRO A 105 3.50 -10.26 6.18
N ASP A 106 3.89 -10.11 7.45
CA ASP A 106 5.24 -9.70 7.85
C ASP A 106 6.35 -10.72 7.53
N VAL A 107 5.94 -11.95 7.18
CA VAL A 107 6.79 -13.06 6.72
C VAL A 107 7.34 -12.82 5.33
N LEU A 108 6.71 -11.95 4.53
CA LEU A 108 7.23 -11.52 3.24
C LEU A 108 8.24 -10.39 3.44
N GLU A 109 9.37 -10.46 2.72
CA GLU A 109 10.36 -9.39 2.72
C GLU A 109 10.25 -8.59 1.42
N CYS A 110 9.86 -7.32 1.53
CA CYS A 110 9.85 -6.42 0.39
C CYS A 110 11.27 -5.95 0.08
N GLN A 111 11.67 -5.94 -1.20
CA GLN A 111 13.01 -5.52 -1.58
C GLN A 111 13.22 -4.02 -1.31
N MET A 112 14.29 -3.72 -0.59
CA MET A 112 14.64 -2.37 -0.19
C MET A 112 15.65 -1.76 -1.17
N PHE A 113 15.45 -0.49 -1.52
CA PHE A 113 16.47 0.31 -2.19
C PHE A 113 17.44 0.91 -1.17
N ASN A 114 16.93 1.33 -0.01
CA ASN A 114 17.72 1.83 1.11
C ASN A 114 17.01 1.51 2.43
N ASP A 115 17.59 0.62 3.25
CA ASP A 115 17.02 0.20 4.54
C ASP A 115 17.03 1.27 5.64
N GLU A 116 18.03 2.16 5.64
CA GLU A 116 18.19 3.22 6.64
C GLU A 116 17.11 4.28 6.44
N GLU A 117 16.92 4.69 5.20
CA GLU A 117 15.89 5.65 4.79
C GLU A 117 14.51 5.00 4.56
N ARG A 118 14.44 3.67 4.66
CA ARG A 118 13.24 2.85 4.43
C ARG A 118 12.67 2.99 3.02
N LEU A 119 13.50 3.31 2.03
CA LEU A 119 13.09 3.40 0.64
C LEU A 119 12.95 1.99 0.05
N VAL A 120 11.77 1.70 -0.49
CA VAL A 120 11.46 0.42 -1.11
C VAL A 120 11.86 0.47 -2.58
N GLN A 121 12.44 -0.60 -3.08
CA GLN A 121 12.71 -0.73 -4.50
C GLN A 121 11.39 -1.06 -5.23
N VAL A 122 11.01 -0.22 -6.18
CA VAL A 122 9.81 -0.40 -7.00
C VAL A 122 10.13 -0.20 -8.47
N LYS A 123 9.50 -1.01 -9.32
CA LYS A 123 9.42 -0.74 -10.76
C LYS A 123 8.23 0.17 -11.01
N LYS A 124 8.45 1.33 -11.61
CA LYS A 124 7.36 2.22 -12.03
C LYS A 124 6.63 1.62 -13.23
N GLY A 125 5.31 1.66 -13.20
CA GLY A 125 4.47 1.30 -14.34
C GLY A 125 4.07 2.51 -15.19
N ASP A 126 3.34 2.24 -16.26
CA ASP A 126 2.98 3.24 -17.27
C ASP A 126 1.92 4.25 -16.77
N ALA A 127 1.09 3.87 -15.79
CA ALA A 127 0.06 4.75 -15.21
C ALA A 127 0.65 6.04 -14.59
N VAL A 128 1.91 5.96 -14.15
CA VAL A 128 2.66 7.07 -13.55
C VAL A 128 3.80 7.58 -14.45
N ALA A 129 3.76 7.30 -15.75
CA ALA A 129 4.82 7.71 -16.69
C ALA A 129 5.07 9.22 -16.70
N TYR A 130 4.03 10.02 -16.46
CA TYR A 130 4.10 11.49 -16.38
C TYR A 130 4.22 12.03 -14.94
N ALA A 131 4.47 11.16 -13.96
CA ALA A 131 4.61 11.59 -12.59
C ALA A 131 5.85 12.47 -12.43
N SER A 132 5.62 13.61 -11.79
CA SER A 132 6.63 14.60 -11.46
C SER A 132 7.53 14.15 -10.30
N GLY A 133 7.03 13.22 -9.48
CA GLY A 133 7.77 12.56 -8.41
C GLY A 133 7.02 11.31 -7.96
N THR A 134 7.78 10.30 -7.57
CA THR A 134 7.27 9.06 -6.96
C THR A 134 8.17 8.69 -5.80
N ILE A 135 7.59 8.17 -4.71
CA ILE A 135 8.35 7.58 -3.61
C ILE A 135 7.61 6.36 -3.08
N ALA A 136 8.38 5.35 -2.68
CA ALA A 136 7.89 4.14 -2.03
C ALA A 136 8.66 3.95 -0.72
N MET A 137 7.95 3.80 0.40
CA MET A 137 8.56 3.69 1.72
C MET A 137 7.96 2.55 2.52
N LEU A 138 8.80 1.85 3.29
CA LEU A 138 8.39 0.80 4.20
C LEU A 138 7.85 1.41 5.50
N TRP A 139 6.61 1.06 5.84
CA TRP A 139 6.01 1.29 7.14
C TRP A 139 6.25 0.07 8.04
N ARG A 140 7.13 0.23 9.03
CA ARG A 140 7.48 -0.82 10.01
C ARG A 140 7.44 -0.39 11.47
N ASP A 141 7.35 0.92 11.73
CA ASP A 141 7.32 1.50 13.08
C ASP A 141 5.99 2.22 13.29
N ASN A 142 5.50 2.24 14.53
CA ASN A 142 4.20 2.81 14.89
C ASN A 142 3.04 2.23 14.05
N LEU A 143 3.12 0.94 13.72
CA LEU A 143 2.01 0.20 13.15
C LEU A 143 0.79 0.24 14.09
N THR A 144 -0.41 0.10 13.53
CA THR A 144 -1.61 0.02 14.36
C THR A 144 -1.63 -1.26 15.19
N GLU A 145 -2.39 -1.27 16.29
CA GLU A 145 -2.54 -2.46 17.12
C GLU A 145 -3.07 -3.66 16.32
N ASP A 146 -4.00 -3.42 15.39
CA ASP A 146 -4.55 -4.44 14.50
C ASP A 146 -3.48 -5.02 13.56
N MET A 147 -2.63 -4.18 12.95
CA MET A 147 -1.55 -4.65 12.08
C MET A 147 -0.52 -5.48 12.87
N ILE A 148 -0.20 -5.07 14.10
CA ILE A 148 0.72 -5.82 14.98
C ILE A 148 0.09 -7.17 15.35
N ALA A 149 -1.19 -7.17 15.74
CA ALA A 149 -1.91 -8.39 16.11
C ALA A 149 -2.02 -9.37 14.95
N ASN A 150 -2.22 -8.85 13.73
CA ASN A 150 -2.34 -9.64 12.51
C ASN A 150 -1.00 -9.95 11.82
N LYS A 151 0.14 -9.58 12.44
CA LYS A 151 1.49 -9.81 11.89
C LYS A 151 1.65 -9.25 10.48
N GLN A 152 1.34 -7.97 10.33
CA GLN A 152 1.36 -7.28 9.05
C GLN A 152 2.43 -6.19 9.00
N LYS A 153 2.91 -5.93 7.79
CA LYS A 153 3.70 -4.75 7.42
C LYS A 153 2.96 -3.99 6.34
N SER A 154 3.39 -2.76 6.08
CA SER A 154 2.86 -2.02 4.94
C SER A 154 3.96 -1.26 4.19
N VAL A 155 3.76 -1.07 2.90
CA VAL A 155 4.50 -0.11 2.09
C VAL A 155 3.57 1.00 1.64
N PHE A 156 4.05 2.25 1.71
CA PHE A 156 3.35 3.40 1.16
C PHE A 156 3.95 3.74 -0.20
N PHE A 157 3.10 3.96 -1.20
CA PHE A 157 3.51 4.54 -2.49
C PHE A 157 2.75 5.82 -2.75
N THR A 158 3.46 6.85 -3.19
CA THR A 158 2.83 8.06 -3.73
C THR A 158 3.41 8.43 -5.07
N ALA A 159 2.54 8.91 -5.95
CA ALA A 159 2.88 9.58 -7.18
C ALA A 159 2.19 10.94 -7.24
N VAL A 160 2.92 11.95 -7.68
CA VAL A 160 2.41 13.30 -7.88
C VAL A 160 2.54 13.66 -9.35
N LEU A 161 1.43 13.91 -10.01
CA LEU A 161 1.38 14.30 -11.42
C LEU A 161 1.00 15.77 -11.55
N ASP A 162 1.36 16.37 -12.68
CA ASP A 162 0.90 17.70 -13.05
C ASP A 162 -0.44 17.55 -13.77
N GLN A 163 -1.49 18.22 -13.29
CA GLN A 163 -2.87 18.04 -13.80
C GLN A 163 -3.32 16.57 -13.83
N ASN A 164 -4.36 16.26 -14.60
CA ASN A 164 -4.87 14.90 -14.77
C ASN A 164 -4.07 14.12 -15.82
N HIS A 165 -2.77 13.93 -15.61
CA HIS A 165 -1.92 13.15 -16.52
C HIS A 165 -1.71 11.70 -16.09
N GLY A 166 -2.38 11.24 -15.04
CA GLY A 166 -2.36 9.83 -14.63
C GLY A 166 -3.02 8.99 -15.69
N LEU A 167 -2.38 7.91 -16.12
CA LEU A 167 -2.92 7.00 -17.14
C LEU A 167 -3.60 5.80 -16.48
N ASP A 168 -4.32 5.03 -17.28
CA ASP A 168 -4.66 3.65 -16.91
C ASP A 168 -3.43 2.73 -17.05
N GLY A 169 -3.45 1.58 -16.37
CA GLY A 169 -2.41 0.56 -16.39
C GLY A 169 -1.70 0.39 -15.06
N ASP A 170 -0.47 -0.11 -15.11
CA ASP A 170 0.33 -0.40 -13.92
C ASP A 170 0.82 0.90 -13.26
N ILE A 171 0.59 1.05 -11.96
CA ILE A 171 1.11 2.14 -11.13
C ILE A 171 2.55 1.80 -10.72
N CYS A 172 2.73 0.67 -10.04
CA CYS A 172 4.03 0.19 -9.63
C CYS A 172 4.03 -1.32 -9.38
N THR A 173 5.21 -1.91 -9.43
CA THR A 173 5.45 -3.32 -9.08
C THR A 173 6.46 -3.39 -7.93
N TYR A 174 6.08 -4.10 -6.88
CA TYR A 174 6.92 -4.48 -5.75
C TYR A 174 7.50 -5.87 -5.96
N SER A 175 8.64 -6.12 -5.34
CA SER A 175 9.30 -7.43 -5.31
C SER A 175 9.32 -7.96 -3.88
N PHE A 176 8.68 -9.11 -3.64
CA PHE A 176 8.60 -9.77 -2.35
C PHE A 176 9.35 -11.09 -2.35
N LYS A 177 10.27 -11.29 -1.41
CA LYS A 177 10.91 -12.58 -1.17
C LYS A 177 9.95 -13.48 -0.39
N ILE A 178 9.75 -14.68 -0.93
CA ILE A 178 8.98 -15.75 -0.28
C ILE A 178 9.88 -16.50 0.70
N PRO A 179 9.38 -16.87 1.91
CA PRO A 179 10.13 -17.71 2.83
C PRO A 179 10.61 -19.00 2.17
N GLU A 180 11.84 -19.41 2.49
CA GLU A 180 12.44 -20.65 1.96
C GLU A 180 11.69 -21.91 2.42
N ASP A 181 11.00 -21.83 3.55
CA ASP A 181 10.21 -22.91 4.17
C ASP A 181 8.71 -22.79 3.91
N ALA A 182 8.30 -21.91 3.00
CA ALA A 182 6.90 -21.76 2.62
C ALA A 182 6.33 -23.08 2.07
N THR A 183 5.12 -23.43 2.48
CA THR A 183 4.48 -24.68 2.02
C THR A 183 3.74 -24.42 0.70
N PRO A 184 3.89 -25.25 -0.35
CA PRO A 184 3.10 -25.14 -1.57
C PRO A 184 1.59 -25.10 -1.28
N GLY A 185 0.88 -24.23 -2.00
CA GLY A 185 -0.52 -23.92 -1.77
C GLY A 185 -0.78 -22.84 -0.72
N THR A 186 0.24 -22.38 0.00
CA THR A 186 0.10 -21.22 0.90
C THR A 186 -0.29 -19.98 0.09
N VAL A 187 -1.27 -19.21 0.57
CA VAL A 187 -1.70 -17.95 -0.05
C VAL A 187 -1.35 -16.81 0.89
N TYR A 188 -0.55 -15.87 0.41
CA TYR A 188 -0.26 -14.62 1.12
C TYR A 188 -1.17 -13.52 0.55
N PRO A 189 -2.19 -13.06 1.30
CA PRO A 189 -3.04 -11.96 0.86
C PRO A 189 -2.25 -10.65 0.81
N ILE A 190 -2.48 -9.84 -0.22
CA ILE A 190 -1.93 -8.49 -0.36
C ILE A 190 -3.12 -7.55 -0.60
N ASP A 191 -3.27 -6.52 0.20
CA ASP A 191 -4.43 -5.62 0.08
C ASP A 191 -4.05 -4.16 0.32
N TYR A 192 -5.02 -3.27 0.12
CA TYR A 192 -4.92 -1.88 0.52
C TYR A 192 -5.21 -1.73 2.02
N TYR A 193 -4.43 -0.88 2.68
CA TYR A 193 -4.78 -0.36 4.00
C TYR A 193 -5.19 1.10 3.82
N TYR A 194 -6.25 1.53 4.50
CA TYR A 194 -6.71 2.91 4.41
C TYR A 194 -6.21 3.75 5.59
N CYS A 195 -5.51 4.83 5.26
CA CYS A 195 -5.24 5.92 6.19
C CYS A 195 -6.03 7.16 5.80
N ASP A 196 -6.42 7.99 6.76
CA ASP A 196 -7.13 9.26 6.46
C ASP A 196 -6.33 10.19 5.54
N THR A 197 -5.01 10.08 5.56
CA THR A 197 -4.07 10.82 4.70
C THR A 197 -3.91 10.21 3.30
N ASP A 198 -4.49 9.04 3.05
CA ASP A 198 -4.43 8.40 1.74
C ASP A 198 -5.29 9.16 0.76
N ILE A 199 -4.79 9.16 -0.48
CA ILE A 199 -5.35 9.95 -1.56
C ILE A 199 -5.37 9.17 -2.86
N PHE A 200 -6.47 9.29 -3.60
CA PHE A 200 -6.52 8.95 -5.02
C PHE A 200 -7.40 9.99 -5.71
N ALA A 201 -6.78 11.06 -6.22
CA ALA A 201 -7.49 12.28 -6.57
C ALA A 201 -7.25 12.74 -8.00
N ASN A 202 -8.31 13.26 -8.61
CA ASN A 202 -8.22 14.14 -9.76
C ASN A 202 -7.73 15.55 -9.35
N TYR A 203 -7.37 16.35 -10.34
CA TYR A 203 -6.81 17.69 -10.15
C TYR A 203 -7.78 18.64 -9.44
N ASP A 204 -9.08 18.48 -9.72
CA ASP A 204 -10.16 19.27 -9.12
C ASP A 204 -10.47 18.86 -7.67
N LYS A 205 -9.87 17.75 -7.20
CA LYS A 205 -10.10 17.15 -5.88
C LYS A 205 -11.57 16.86 -5.62
N ASP A 206 -12.25 16.31 -6.61
CA ASP A 206 -13.62 15.84 -6.47
C ASP A 206 -13.67 14.67 -5.47
N PRO A 207 -14.34 14.84 -4.31
CA PRO A 207 -14.39 13.80 -3.29
C PRO A 207 -15.14 12.54 -3.77
N SER A 208 -16.03 12.63 -4.75
CA SER A 208 -16.75 11.47 -5.29
C SER A 208 -15.83 10.55 -6.11
N PHE A 209 -14.82 11.13 -6.78
CA PHE A 209 -13.81 10.40 -7.53
C PHE A 209 -12.96 9.52 -6.61
N GLU A 210 -12.46 10.14 -5.53
CA GLU A 210 -11.64 9.46 -4.53
C GLU A 210 -12.46 8.42 -3.74
N LYS A 211 -13.67 8.78 -3.33
CA LYS A 211 -14.61 7.85 -2.68
C LYS A 211 -14.80 6.59 -3.51
N TYR A 212 -15.08 6.73 -4.81
CA TYR A 212 -15.31 5.58 -5.68
C TYR A 212 -14.08 4.67 -5.72
N ALA A 213 -12.88 5.25 -5.89
CA ALA A 213 -11.64 4.48 -5.92
C ALA A 213 -11.43 3.63 -4.66
N PHE A 214 -11.71 4.22 -3.48
CA PHE A 214 -11.50 3.55 -2.20
C PHE A 214 -12.64 2.60 -1.79
N ASP A 215 -13.86 2.79 -2.31
CA ASP A 215 -14.96 1.85 -2.08
C ASP A 215 -14.91 0.62 -3.00
N HIS A 216 -14.13 0.69 -4.09
CA HIS A 216 -14.14 -0.33 -5.15
C HIS A 216 -12.76 -0.94 -5.46
N TRP A 217 -11.75 -0.73 -4.61
CA TRP A 217 -10.47 -1.39 -4.81
C TRP A 217 -10.59 -2.91 -4.69
N GLN A 218 -9.64 -3.62 -5.27
CA GLN A 218 -9.55 -5.08 -5.19
C GLN A 218 -8.13 -5.48 -4.79
N GLY A 219 -8.02 -6.20 -3.67
CA GLY A 219 -6.77 -6.82 -3.26
C GLY A 219 -6.32 -7.94 -4.20
N GLY A 220 -5.14 -8.46 -3.93
CA GLY A 220 -4.48 -9.53 -4.68
C GLY A 220 -3.84 -10.53 -3.74
N SER A 221 -2.94 -11.36 -4.27
CA SER A 221 -2.28 -12.40 -3.49
C SER A 221 -1.02 -12.93 -4.16
N ILE A 222 -0.18 -13.58 -3.35
CA ILE A 222 0.88 -14.47 -3.84
C ILE A 222 0.54 -15.89 -3.41
N THR A 223 0.45 -16.82 -4.36
CA THR A 223 0.25 -18.25 -4.06
C THR A 223 1.56 -19.02 -4.24
N VAL A 224 1.97 -19.76 -3.23
CA VAL A 224 3.17 -20.60 -3.27
C VAL A 224 2.92 -21.83 -4.15
N GLU A 225 3.77 -22.10 -5.13
CA GLU A 225 3.67 -23.27 -6.03
C GLU A 225 4.60 -24.44 -5.68
#